data_AF-K0S3A3-F1
#
_entry.id   AF-K0S3A3-F1
#
_cell.length_a   1.000
_cell.length_b   1.000
_cell.length_c   1.000
_cell.angle_alpha   90.00
_cell.angle_beta   90.00
_cell.angle_gamma   90.00
#
_symmetry.space_group_name_H-M   'P 1'
#
loop_
_entity.id
_entity.type
_entity.pdbx_description
1 polymer ?
#
loop_
_entity_poly.entity_id
_entity_poly.type
_entity_poly.pdbx_seq_one_letter_code
_entity_poly.pdbx_strand_id
1 'polypeptide(L)'
;RNTQLTLHPAANGMSGTSPSTGASNHPFIKANYPHHEGVWGWGSVGDQVVLMVPNIRRSMIEYHDILWDLNFAETWGEANQMRDNLFASKPPVEDFYAWRDLRVMDEIHWYGWFIDYWMEGGLMRDIFTHQLTTSEHWNHLLASFAFTREELAMENYVDEDQVVSPSYDPHCVNDVSGGCVPVSVISADKLRDYDEGPAETAKVASVLKNDDRTGQYVIEAETWDCIWSELIEKKKGPKVIDDRPGYSGIIDIFFSHDILDEMLGELDRLITKYSGPAWSDTPTAVSLVSILQEHYALIQIEKHEVLTGVRKLRSSDFLGSNERERRKAVEMPGTSDEKKDLSKFFIALEQQRMDLKHKRVAEAMAQRETDAIDKEEPDAADGDDTDLVEALTNVVSQIKTLEDEGGTDEETAAAMLEKIRDITARAKVVLADE
;
A
#
# COMPACT_ATOMS: atom_id res chain seq x y z
N ARG A 1 -3.69 0.98 -53.67
CA ARG A 1 -3.06 -0.26 -53.17
C ARG A 1 -2.92 -0.07 -51.66
N ASN A 2 -4.02 -0.01 -50.91
CA ASN A 2 -4.90 -1.11 -50.47
C ASN A 2 -4.13 -2.29 -49.88
N THR A 3 -3.90 -2.20 -48.57
CA THR A 3 -3.99 -3.32 -47.62
C THR A 3 -4.43 -2.76 -46.28
N GLN A 4 -5.76 -2.72 -46.09
CA GLN A 4 -6.40 -2.71 -44.77
C GLN A 4 -6.04 -4.03 -44.07
N LEU A 5 -5.55 -3.95 -42.84
CA LEU A 5 -5.60 -5.07 -41.90
C LEU A 5 -6.83 -4.85 -41.01
N THR A 6 -7.93 -5.44 -41.46
CA THR A 6 -9.14 -5.69 -40.70
C THR A 6 -8.87 -6.78 -39.68
N LEU A 7 -8.97 -6.46 -38.39
CA LEU A 7 -9.23 -7.46 -37.35
C LEU A 7 -10.75 -7.59 -37.24
N HIS A 8 -11.29 -8.68 -37.79
CA HIS A 8 -12.69 -9.06 -37.58
C HIS A 8 -12.85 -9.78 -36.23
N PRO A 9 -14.03 -9.64 -35.60
CA PRO A 9 -14.40 -10.28 -34.34
C PRO A 9 -15.02 -11.67 -34.58
N ALA A 10 -14.79 -12.59 -33.66
CA ALA A 10 -15.64 -13.76 -33.40
C ALA A 10 -15.86 -13.78 -31.88
N ALA A 11 -17.04 -13.46 -31.31
CA ALA A 11 -18.33 -14.18 -31.33
C ALA A 11 -18.19 -15.61 -30.77
N ASN A 12 -19.01 -16.13 -29.85
CA ASN A 12 -20.17 -15.66 -29.08
C ASN A 12 -20.48 -16.76 -28.03
N GLY A 13 -20.96 -16.37 -26.84
CA GLY A 13 -21.93 -17.13 -26.05
C GLY A 13 -21.44 -18.31 -25.18
N MET A 14 -21.29 -18.08 -23.88
CA MET A 14 -21.79 -19.00 -22.84
C MET A 14 -21.99 -18.24 -21.51
N SER A 15 -23.11 -18.51 -20.87
CA SER A 15 -23.59 -17.92 -19.63
C SER A 15 -22.72 -18.24 -18.42
N GLY A 16 -22.75 -17.33 -17.44
CA GLY A 16 -22.75 -17.69 -16.02
C GLY A 16 -21.45 -18.29 -15.48
N THR A 17 -20.55 -17.39 -15.07
CA THR A 17 -19.63 -17.45 -13.91
C THR A 17 -18.47 -16.53 -14.26
N SER A 18 -18.28 -15.47 -13.47
CA SER A 18 -17.08 -14.64 -13.56
C SER A 18 -15.89 -15.54 -13.27
N PRO A 19 -14.99 -15.83 -14.22
CA PRO A 19 -13.71 -16.38 -13.86
C PRO A 19 -13.03 -15.27 -13.07
N SER A 20 -12.60 -15.57 -11.84
CA SER A 20 -11.44 -14.88 -11.29
C SER A 20 -10.41 -14.83 -12.40
N THR A 21 -10.16 -13.63 -12.92
CA THR A 21 -9.10 -13.36 -13.86
C THR A 21 -7.83 -13.89 -13.21
N GLY A 22 -7.42 -15.09 -13.64
CA GLY A 22 -6.24 -15.76 -13.12
C GLY A 22 -5.09 -14.78 -13.12
N ALA A 23 -4.33 -14.81 -12.03
CA ALA A 23 -3.06 -14.13 -11.85
C ALA A 23 -2.38 -14.03 -13.21
N SER A 24 -2.44 -12.85 -13.81
CA SER A 24 -1.82 -12.61 -15.09
C SER A 24 -0.33 -12.93 -14.94
N ASN A 25 0.24 -13.72 -15.84
CA ASN A 25 1.68 -13.94 -15.98
C ASN A 25 2.40 -12.64 -16.40
N HIS A 26 2.17 -11.56 -15.67
CA HIS A 26 2.86 -10.29 -15.80
C HIS A 26 4.02 -10.33 -14.80
N PRO A 27 5.28 -10.28 -15.27
CA PRO A 27 6.46 -10.53 -14.44
C PRO A 27 6.76 -9.42 -13.41
N PHE A 28 5.85 -8.46 -13.19
CA PHE A 28 5.98 -7.49 -12.12
C PHE A 28 4.61 -7.06 -11.60
N ILE A 29 4.47 -7.06 -10.27
CA ILE A 29 3.34 -6.47 -9.56
C ILE A 29 3.94 -5.44 -8.60
N LYS A 30 3.45 -4.20 -8.69
CA LYS A 30 3.75 -3.16 -7.71
C LYS A 30 2.76 -3.33 -6.56
N ALA A 31 3.23 -3.50 -5.33
CA ALA A 31 2.39 -3.33 -4.14
C ALA A 31 2.98 -2.30 -3.20
N ASN A 32 2.10 -1.74 -2.40
CA ASN A 32 2.42 -0.88 -1.28
C ASN A 32 2.26 -1.75 -0.02
N TYR A 33 3.30 -2.50 0.35
CA TYR A 33 3.34 -3.23 1.63
C TYR A 33 4.50 -2.69 2.47
N PRO A 34 4.40 -2.63 3.81
CA PRO A 34 3.22 -2.89 4.65
C PRO A 34 2.04 -1.95 4.32
N HIS A 35 0.85 -2.55 4.22
CA HIS A 35 -0.43 -1.85 4.01
C HIS A 35 -1.27 -1.93 5.28
N HIS A 36 -2.10 -0.92 5.56
CA HIS A 36 -3.00 -0.92 6.73
C HIS A 36 -4.11 -1.98 6.66
N GLU A 37 -4.25 -2.69 5.54
CA GLU A 37 -5.13 -3.86 5.47
C GLU A 37 -4.46 -5.12 6.03
N GLY A 38 -3.14 -5.11 6.24
CA GLY A 38 -2.38 -6.30 6.63
C GLY A 38 -2.37 -7.41 5.56
N VAL A 39 -2.87 -7.13 4.35
CA VAL A 39 -2.95 -8.08 3.23
C VAL A 39 -1.99 -7.66 2.14
N TRP A 40 -1.24 -8.62 1.60
CA TRP A 40 -0.40 -8.42 0.43
C TRP A 40 -1.28 -8.17 -0.81
N GLY A 41 -1.00 -7.09 -1.53
CA GLY A 41 -1.73 -6.73 -2.74
C GLY A 41 -1.62 -7.73 -3.91
N TRP A 42 -0.82 -8.79 -3.76
CA TRP A 42 -0.62 -9.85 -4.76
C TRP A 42 -0.86 -11.28 -4.24
N GLY A 43 -1.51 -11.43 -3.08
CA GLY A 43 -1.72 -12.73 -2.44
C GLY A 43 -0.49 -13.22 -1.67
N SER A 44 -0.32 -14.53 -1.51
CA SER A 44 0.66 -15.14 -0.59
C SER A 44 2.01 -15.50 -1.23
N VAL A 45 2.37 -14.92 -2.37
CA VAL A 45 3.60 -15.30 -3.11
C VAL A 45 4.29 -14.09 -3.71
N GLY A 46 5.52 -13.82 -3.26
CA GLY A 46 6.47 -12.85 -3.79
C GLY A 46 7.83 -13.50 -4.05
N ASP A 47 8.52 -13.04 -5.09
CA ASP A 47 9.79 -13.62 -5.53
C ASP A 47 11.01 -12.87 -5.02
N GLN A 48 11.01 -11.55 -5.21
CA GLN A 48 12.11 -10.64 -4.88
C GLN A 48 11.58 -9.22 -4.71
N VAL A 49 12.31 -8.39 -3.97
CA VAL A 49 11.95 -6.98 -3.71
C VAL A 49 12.81 -6.05 -4.55
N VAL A 50 12.16 -5.15 -5.30
CA VAL A 50 12.82 -4.00 -5.93
C VAL A 50 12.26 -2.74 -5.29
N LEU A 51 13.10 -1.99 -4.58
CA LEU A 51 12.68 -0.79 -3.87
C LEU A 51 12.72 0.41 -4.81
N MET A 52 11.55 0.97 -5.11
CA MET A 52 11.42 2.22 -5.86
C MET A 52 11.35 3.39 -4.88
N VAL A 53 12.30 4.31 -4.97
CA VAL A 53 12.45 5.44 -4.06
C VAL A 53 12.10 6.73 -4.82
N PRO A 54 10.88 7.27 -4.66
CA PRO A 54 10.52 8.59 -5.14
C PRO A 54 11.07 9.70 -4.25
N ASN A 55 11.20 10.89 -4.81
CA ASN A 55 11.49 12.11 -4.07
C ASN A 55 10.43 12.36 -2.99
N ILE A 56 10.84 12.50 -1.72
CA ILE A 56 9.94 12.64 -0.58
C ILE A 56 8.91 13.76 -0.76
N ARG A 57 9.33 14.90 -1.32
CA ARG A 57 8.44 16.03 -1.60
C ARG A 57 7.37 15.68 -2.61
N ARG A 58 7.76 14.96 -3.66
CA ARG A 58 6.85 14.49 -4.68
C ARG A 58 5.89 13.44 -4.12
N SER A 59 6.39 12.52 -3.30
CA SER A 59 5.55 11.54 -2.60
C SER A 59 4.48 12.20 -1.77
N MET A 60 4.81 13.24 -0.99
CA MET A 60 3.81 13.95 -0.18
C MET A 60 2.72 14.57 -1.06
N ILE A 61 3.07 15.17 -2.19
CA ILE A 61 2.05 15.76 -3.08
C ILE A 61 1.20 14.67 -3.73
N GLU A 62 1.84 13.68 -4.36
CA GLU A 62 1.14 12.65 -5.11
C GLU A 62 0.27 11.79 -4.19
N TYR A 63 0.73 11.47 -2.98
CA TYR A 63 -0.01 10.67 -2.01
C TYR A 63 -1.34 11.34 -1.63
N HIS A 64 -1.31 12.60 -1.22
CA HIS A 64 -2.53 13.33 -0.86
C HIS A 64 -3.48 13.54 -2.05
N ASP A 65 -2.93 13.79 -3.25
CA ASP A 65 -3.71 13.92 -4.48
C ASP A 65 -4.38 12.58 -4.86
N ILE A 66 -3.67 11.46 -4.73
CA ILE A 66 -4.20 10.11 -4.98
C ILE A 66 -5.30 9.78 -3.96
N LEU A 67 -5.08 10.05 -2.67
CA LEU A 67 -6.10 9.85 -1.64
C LEU A 67 -7.37 10.62 -1.95
N TRP A 68 -7.24 11.89 -2.35
CA TRP A 68 -8.39 12.69 -2.77
C TRP A 68 -9.10 12.08 -3.99
N ASP A 69 -8.36 11.75 -5.04
CA ASP A 69 -8.93 11.24 -6.28
C ASP A 69 -9.63 9.88 -6.08
N LEU A 70 -9.12 9.07 -5.15
CA LEU A 70 -9.72 7.80 -4.74
C LEU A 70 -10.81 7.97 -3.66
N ASN A 71 -11.20 9.20 -3.35
CA ASN A 71 -12.22 9.53 -2.36
C ASN A 71 -11.92 8.93 -0.97
N PHE A 72 -10.64 8.88 -0.61
CA PHE A 72 -10.14 8.29 0.64
C PHE A 72 -10.59 6.84 0.83
N ALA A 73 -10.60 6.07 -0.27
CA ALA A 73 -10.87 4.65 -0.23
C ALA A 73 -9.96 3.96 0.79
N GLU A 74 -10.56 3.17 1.69
CA GLU A 74 -9.84 2.45 2.74
C GLU A 74 -9.54 1.02 2.34
N THR A 75 -10.21 0.54 1.28
CA THR A 75 -10.03 -0.80 0.74
C THR A 75 -9.59 -0.78 -0.71
N TRP A 76 -8.84 -1.80 -1.13
CA TRP A 76 -8.53 -2.00 -2.56
C TRP A 76 -9.77 -1.99 -3.46
N GLY A 77 -10.88 -2.60 -3.00
CA GLY A 77 -12.12 -2.69 -3.78
C GLY A 77 -12.76 -1.32 -4.04
N GLU A 78 -12.77 -0.45 -3.03
CA GLU A 78 -13.22 0.94 -3.16
C GLU A 78 -12.28 1.75 -4.06
N ALA A 79 -10.97 1.62 -3.85
CA ALA A 79 -9.96 2.32 -4.63
C ALA A 79 -10.05 1.96 -6.13
N ASN A 80 -10.23 0.67 -6.44
CA ASN A 80 -10.35 0.20 -7.82
C ASN A 80 -11.61 0.74 -8.52
N GLN A 81 -12.72 0.94 -7.81
CA GLN A 81 -13.93 1.57 -8.36
C GLN A 81 -13.71 3.05 -8.68
N MET A 82 -12.83 3.73 -7.94
CA MET A 82 -12.51 5.15 -8.12
C MET A 82 -11.32 5.39 -9.05
N ARG A 83 -10.69 4.33 -9.60
CA ARG A 83 -9.46 4.43 -10.40
C ARG A 83 -9.55 5.42 -11.57
N ASP A 84 -10.71 5.52 -12.21
CA ASP A 84 -10.90 6.41 -13.36
C ASP A 84 -10.90 7.91 -12.98
N ASN A 85 -11.07 8.22 -11.68
CA ASN A 85 -10.98 9.57 -11.12
C ASN A 85 -9.53 10.03 -10.90
N LEU A 86 -8.55 9.11 -10.92
CA LEU A 86 -7.14 9.45 -10.74
C LEU A 86 -6.73 10.55 -11.74
N PHE A 87 -6.26 11.66 -11.16
CA PHE A 87 -5.81 12.85 -11.87
C PHE A 87 -6.88 13.49 -12.77
N ALA A 88 -8.17 13.25 -12.53
CA ALA A 88 -9.24 13.79 -13.36
C ALA A 88 -9.52 15.28 -13.12
N SER A 89 -9.37 15.76 -11.87
CA SER A 89 -9.69 17.15 -11.49
C SER A 89 -8.98 17.57 -10.21
N LYS A 90 -8.59 18.84 -10.06
CA LYS A 90 -7.92 19.29 -8.82
C LYS A 90 -8.85 19.22 -7.60
N PRO A 91 -8.32 18.95 -6.40
CA PRO A 91 -9.06 19.13 -5.15
C PRO A 91 -9.58 20.59 -5.04
N PRO A 92 -10.91 20.81 -4.96
CA PRO A 92 -11.47 22.15 -5.12
C PRO A 92 -11.63 22.95 -3.81
N VAL A 93 -10.98 22.56 -2.69
CA VAL A 93 -11.37 23.07 -1.35
C VAL A 93 -10.17 23.43 -0.48
N GLU A 94 -10.23 24.60 0.17
CA GLU A 94 -9.27 25.01 1.21
C GLU A 94 -9.19 23.99 2.36
N ASP A 95 -10.28 23.28 2.61
CA ASP A 95 -10.35 22.28 3.69
C ASP A 95 -9.48 21.06 3.42
N PHE A 96 -9.34 20.66 2.15
CA PHE A 96 -8.39 19.60 1.78
C PHE A 96 -6.96 20.01 2.13
N TYR A 97 -6.63 21.29 1.97
CA TYR A 97 -5.31 21.82 2.31
C TYR A 97 -5.07 21.88 3.81
N ALA A 98 -6.10 22.17 4.61
CA ALA A 98 -6.01 22.10 6.06
C ALA A 98 -5.86 20.65 6.54
N TRP A 99 -6.65 19.73 5.98
CA TRP A 99 -6.60 18.30 6.33
C TRP A 99 -5.23 17.68 6.07
N ARG A 100 -4.64 17.86 4.88
CA ARG A 100 -3.31 17.30 4.58
C ARG A 100 -2.19 17.85 5.46
N ASP A 101 -2.30 19.13 5.82
CA ASP A 101 -1.27 19.79 6.64
C ASP A 101 -1.20 19.24 8.07
N LEU A 102 -2.29 18.60 8.55
CA LEU A 102 -2.30 17.91 9.83
C LEU A 102 -1.58 16.55 9.79
N ARG A 103 -1.38 15.98 8.59
CA ARG A 103 -0.89 14.62 8.41
C ARG A 103 0.51 14.54 7.85
N VAL A 104 0.89 15.52 7.02
CA VAL A 104 2.15 15.52 6.28
C VAL A 104 3.38 15.31 7.16
N MET A 105 3.37 15.77 8.42
CA MET A 105 4.47 15.56 9.36
C MET A 105 4.66 14.08 9.70
N ASP A 106 3.57 13.37 10.02
CA ASP A 106 3.64 11.93 10.30
C ASP A 106 4.00 11.15 9.02
N GLU A 107 3.45 11.55 7.88
CA GLU A 107 3.68 10.89 6.60
C GLU A 107 5.11 11.05 6.08
N ILE A 108 5.83 12.10 6.52
CA ILE A 108 7.28 12.22 6.31
C ILE A 108 8.01 11.08 7.03
N HIS A 109 7.67 10.77 8.28
CA HIS A 109 8.26 9.62 8.98
C HIS A 109 7.85 8.29 8.34
N TRP A 110 6.61 8.18 7.84
CA TRP A 110 6.13 6.99 7.15
C TRP A 110 6.98 6.68 5.92
N TYR A 111 7.44 7.71 5.19
CA TYR A 111 8.35 7.56 4.06
C TYR A 111 9.64 6.84 4.45
N GLY A 112 10.30 7.28 5.53
CA GLY A 112 11.54 6.64 5.97
C GLY A 112 11.32 5.33 6.70
N TRP A 113 10.19 5.16 7.38
CA TRP A 113 9.80 3.87 7.95
C TRP A 113 9.61 2.81 6.87
N PHE A 114 8.96 3.15 5.76
CA PHE A 114 8.80 2.25 4.62
C PHE A 114 10.16 1.82 4.05
N ILE A 115 11.10 2.76 3.90
CA ILE A 115 12.46 2.46 3.45
C ILE A 115 13.16 1.53 4.45
N ASP A 116 13.08 1.84 5.75
CA ASP A 116 13.68 1.04 6.81
C ASP A 116 13.14 -0.40 6.84
N TYR A 117 11.81 -0.55 6.73
CA TYR A 117 11.16 -1.86 6.70
C TYR A 117 11.79 -2.76 5.63
N TRP A 118 11.87 -2.29 4.38
CA TRP A 118 12.41 -3.11 3.30
C TRP A 118 13.92 -3.30 3.43
N MET A 119 14.68 -2.22 3.65
CA MET A 119 16.14 -2.30 3.73
C MET A 119 16.62 -3.19 4.89
N GLU A 120 15.87 -3.25 5.98
CA GLU A 120 16.17 -4.11 7.15
C GLU A 120 15.49 -5.48 7.08
N GLY A 121 14.91 -5.87 5.94
CA GLY A 121 14.38 -7.22 5.73
C GLY A 121 13.07 -7.51 6.48
N GLY A 122 12.21 -6.51 6.64
CA GLY A 122 10.92 -6.61 7.32
C GLY A 122 11.00 -6.41 8.83
N LEU A 123 12.02 -5.71 9.32
CA LEU A 123 12.17 -5.41 10.74
C LEU A 123 10.98 -4.58 11.23
N MET A 124 10.28 -5.07 12.25
CA MET A 124 9.10 -4.42 12.79
C MET A 124 9.50 -3.23 13.64
N ARG A 125 9.11 -2.04 13.18
CA ARG A 125 9.40 -0.75 13.80
C ARG A 125 8.15 0.09 13.93
N ASP A 126 8.15 0.96 14.93
CA ASP A 126 7.09 1.91 15.15
C ASP A 126 7.16 2.97 14.05
N ILE A 127 6.01 3.23 13.43
CA ILE A 127 5.94 4.10 12.25
C ILE A 127 6.21 5.58 12.58
N PHE A 128 6.05 5.97 13.85
CA PHE A 128 6.21 7.36 14.29
C PHE A 128 7.57 7.63 14.92
N THR A 129 8.15 6.65 15.62
CA THR A 129 9.39 6.82 16.40
C THR A 129 10.56 6.01 15.87
N HIS A 130 10.33 5.11 14.91
CA HIS A 130 11.30 4.14 14.37
C HIS A 130 11.91 3.18 15.41
N GLN A 131 11.35 3.11 16.62
CA GLN A 131 11.78 2.17 17.66
C GLN A 131 11.38 0.74 17.30
N LEU A 132 12.07 -0.26 17.86
CA LEU A 132 11.68 -1.66 17.69
C LEU A 132 10.34 -1.91 18.37
N THR A 133 9.46 -2.66 17.71
CA THR A 133 8.13 -2.97 18.26
C THR A 133 8.04 -4.41 18.74
N THR A 134 7.09 -4.66 19.61
CA THR A 134 6.60 -6.03 19.86
C THR A 134 5.73 -6.47 18.68
N SER A 135 5.48 -7.77 18.54
CA SER A 135 4.56 -8.30 17.52
C SER A 135 3.13 -7.79 17.72
N GLU A 136 2.70 -7.64 18.97
CA GLU A 136 1.37 -7.09 19.31
C GLU A 136 1.24 -5.63 18.85
N HIS A 137 2.22 -4.78 19.21
CA HIS A 137 2.23 -3.39 18.81
C HIS A 137 2.25 -3.23 17.28
N TRP A 138 3.07 -4.02 16.58
CA TRP A 138 3.10 -4.06 15.12
C TRP A 138 1.75 -4.38 14.51
N ASN A 139 1.05 -5.41 15.01
CA ASN A 139 -0.27 -5.78 14.51
C ASN A 139 -1.29 -4.64 14.68
N HIS A 140 -1.21 -3.89 15.78
CA HIS A 140 -2.06 -2.71 15.99
C HIS A 140 -1.67 -1.54 15.08
N LEU A 141 -0.37 -1.33 14.83
CA LEU A 141 0.11 -0.34 13.85
C LEU A 141 -0.38 -0.65 12.44
N LEU A 142 -0.36 -1.92 12.03
CA LEU A 142 -0.93 -2.34 10.75
C LEU A 142 -2.45 -2.19 10.73
N ALA A 143 -3.11 -2.21 11.88
CA ALA A 143 -4.53 -1.90 12.01
C ALA A 143 -4.78 -0.44 12.43
N SER A 144 -3.95 0.52 11.97
CA SER A 144 -4.00 1.94 12.37
C SER A 144 -5.36 2.62 12.20
N PHE A 145 -6.25 2.05 11.40
CA PHE A 145 -7.64 2.49 11.28
C PHE A 145 -8.53 2.16 12.50
N ALA A 146 -8.05 1.34 13.43
CA ALA A 146 -8.78 0.87 14.61
C ALA A 146 -8.23 1.46 15.92
N PHE A 147 -7.16 2.25 15.83
CA PHE A 147 -6.46 2.80 16.99
C PHE A 147 -6.06 4.24 16.73
N THR A 148 -6.21 5.08 17.74
CA THR A 148 -5.67 6.44 17.75
C THR A 148 -4.15 6.41 17.90
N ARG A 149 -3.49 7.53 17.59
CA ARG A 149 -2.04 7.65 17.76
C ARG A 149 -1.63 7.46 19.22
N GLU A 150 -2.43 7.99 20.15
CA GLU A 150 -2.21 7.89 21.59
C GLU A 150 -2.33 6.44 22.07
N GLU A 151 -3.28 5.66 21.52
CA GLU A 151 -3.42 4.22 21.82
C GLU A 151 -2.26 3.41 21.23
N LEU A 152 -1.70 3.84 20.10
CA LEU A 152 -0.52 3.23 19.47
C LEU A 152 0.80 3.68 20.07
N ALA A 153 0.80 4.51 21.12
CA ALA A 153 2.02 4.92 21.79
C ALA A 153 2.75 3.70 22.39
N MET A 154 4.07 3.64 22.19
CA MET A 154 4.91 2.51 22.59
C MET A 154 4.82 2.20 24.10
N GLU A 155 4.61 3.22 24.93
CA GLU A 155 4.42 3.10 26.38
C GLU A 155 3.20 2.26 26.80
N ASN A 156 2.23 2.06 25.90
CA ASN A 156 1.09 1.19 26.14
C ASN A 156 1.41 -0.31 25.93
N TYR A 157 2.56 -0.63 25.32
CA TYR A 157 2.93 -2.00 24.94
C TYR A 157 4.19 -2.50 25.65
N VAL A 158 5.03 -1.59 26.13
CA VAL A 158 6.36 -1.90 26.67
C VAL A 158 6.62 -1.03 27.90
N ASP A 159 6.97 -1.67 29.00
CA ASP A 159 7.37 -0.98 30.24
C ASP A 159 8.65 -0.16 29.99
N GLU A 160 8.84 0.98 30.68
CA GLU A 160 9.97 1.91 30.48
C GLU A 160 11.36 1.23 30.49
N ASP A 161 11.53 0.15 31.27
CA ASP A 161 12.81 -0.56 31.44
C ASP A 161 12.92 -1.83 30.57
N GLN A 162 11.89 -2.17 29.79
CA GLN A 162 11.87 -3.41 29.01
C GLN A 162 12.66 -3.25 27.70
N VAL A 163 13.67 -4.12 27.51
CA VAL A 163 14.43 -4.19 26.26
C VAL A 163 13.65 -4.97 25.22
N VAL A 164 13.21 -4.29 24.15
CA VAL A 164 12.56 -4.92 23.00
C VAL A 164 13.61 -5.54 22.09
N SER A 165 13.47 -6.84 21.83
CA SER A 165 14.35 -7.55 20.88
C SER A 165 13.87 -7.36 19.44
N PRO A 166 14.77 -7.31 18.45
CA PRO A 166 14.40 -7.28 17.04
C PRO A 166 13.45 -8.42 16.67
N SER A 167 12.38 -8.08 15.96
CA SER A 167 11.41 -9.04 15.44
C SER A 167 11.05 -8.67 14.00
N TYR A 168 10.79 -9.68 13.17
CA TYR A 168 10.59 -9.52 11.74
C TYR A 168 9.18 -9.93 11.36
N ASP A 169 8.65 -9.26 10.34
CA ASP A 169 7.37 -9.58 9.76
C ASP A 169 7.35 -11.03 9.25
N PRO A 170 6.43 -11.89 9.74
CA PRO A 170 6.34 -13.28 9.30
C PRO A 170 6.15 -13.41 7.79
N HIS A 171 5.52 -12.44 7.14
CA HIS A 171 5.33 -12.48 5.70
C HIS A 171 6.64 -12.36 4.93
N CYS A 172 7.65 -11.68 5.47
CA CYS A 172 8.97 -11.62 4.85
C CYS A 172 9.68 -12.96 4.80
N VAL A 173 9.32 -13.88 5.70
CA VAL A 173 9.87 -15.24 5.77
C VAL A 173 9.03 -16.21 4.94
N ASN A 174 7.71 -16.08 5.02
CA ASN A 174 6.78 -17.08 4.49
C ASN A 174 6.35 -16.80 3.04
N ASP A 175 6.24 -15.53 2.67
CA ASP A 175 5.58 -15.14 1.43
C ASP A 175 6.57 -14.64 0.38
N VAL A 176 7.75 -14.14 0.80
CA VAL A 176 8.79 -13.64 -0.12
C VAL A 176 9.98 -14.59 -0.15
N SER A 177 10.05 -15.42 -1.18
CA SER A 177 11.10 -16.46 -1.30
C SER A 177 12.54 -15.92 -1.35
N GLY A 178 12.75 -14.73 -1.92
CA GLY A 178 14.03 -14.02 -1.92
C GLY A 178 14.31 -13.20 -0.65
N GLY A 179 13.39 -13.21 0.32
CA GLY A 179 13.39 -12.32 1.47
C GLY A 179 12.98 -10.89 1.14
N CYS A 180 12.77 -10.08 2.18
CA CYS A 180 12.32 -8.70 2.04
C CYS A 180 13.42 -7.68 1.74
N VAL A 181 14.71 -8.04 1.84
CA VAL A 181 15.77 -7.08 1.51
C VAL A 181 15.77 -6.82 0.00
N PRO A 182 15.78 -5.55 -0.45
CA PRO A 182 15.77 -5.26 -1.87
C PRO A 182 16.98 -5.84 -2.59
N VAL A 183 16.76 -6.45 -3.75
CA VAL A 183 17.84 -6.87 -4.66
C VAL A 183 18.34 -5.70 -5.52
N SER A 184 17.54 -4.65 -5.63
CA SER A 184 17.90 -3.40 -6.29
C SER A 184 17.11 -2.22 -5.72
N VAL A 185 17.72 -1.03 -5.73
CA VAL A 185 17.08 0.24 -5.39
C VAL A 185 17.07 1.12 -6.63
N ILE A 186 15.89 1.67 -6.94
CA ILE A 186 15.59 2.37 -8.19
C ILE A 186 15.07 3.77 -7.86
N SER A 187 15.60 4.80 -8.52
CA SER A 187 15.06 6.15 -8.41
C SER A 187 13.81 6.29 -9.27
N ALA A 188 12.67 6.58 -8.65
CA ALA A 188 11.43 6.80 -9.39
C ALA A 188 11.45 8.10 -10.21
N ASP A 189 12.28 9.06 -9.81
CA ASP A 189 12.46 10.33 -10.53
C ASP A 189 13.35 10.14 -11.75
N LYS A 190 14.48 9.43 -11.61
CA LYS A 190 15.34 9.10 -12.77
C LYS A 190 14.62 8.23 -13.78
N LEU A 191 13.77 7.29 -13.35
CA LEU A 191 12.93 6.50 -14.26
C LEU A 191 12.07 7.35 -15.20
N ARG A 192 11.75 8.59 -14.81
CA ARG A 192 10.94 9.52 -15.60
C ARG A 192 11.78 10.61 -16.29
N ASP A 193 13.07 10.67 -16.00
CA ASP A 193 13.98 11.62 -16.60
C ASP A 193 14.33 11.21 -18.05
N TYR A 194 14.48 12.19 -18.93
CA TYR A 194 14.73 11.91 -20.36
C TYR A 194 16.16 11.42 -20.64
N ASP A 195 17.12 11.81 -19.81
CA ASP A 195 18.53 11.46 -19.98
C ASP A 195 18.88 10.20 -19.15
N GLU A 196 18.37 10.10 -17.92
CA GLU A 196 18.67 8.99 -17.00
C GLU A 196 17.65 7.84 -17.08
N GLY A 197 16.44 8.06 -17.61
CA GLY A 197 15.34 7.08 -17.63
C GLY A 197 15.62 5.76 -18.33
N PRO A 198 16.26 5.74 -19.51
CA PRO A 198 16.65 4.50 -20.17
C PRO A 198 17.61 3.65 -19.31
N ALA A 199 18.62 4.28 -18.70
CA ALA A 199 19.57 3.59 -17.83
C ALA A 199 18.90 3.06 -16.55
N GLU A 200 18.00 3.83 -15.96
CA GLU A 200 17.24 3.42 -14.78
C GLU A 200 16.27 2.27 -15.10
N THR A 201 15.67 2.26 -16.30
CA THR A 201 14.84 1.15 -16.81
C THR A 201 15.67 -0.12 -17.01
N ALA A 202 16.89 0.00 -17.53
CA ALA A 202 17.79 -1.12 -17.72
C ALA A 202 18.16 -1.80 -16.38
N LYS A 203 18.22 -1.06 -15.27
CA LYS A 203 18.42 -1.66 -13.92
C LYS A 203 17.26 -2.59 -13.56
N VAL A 204 16.01 -2.13 -13.72
CA VAL A 204 14.81 -2.94 -13.47
C VAL A 204 14.81 -4.19 -14.36
N ALA A 205 15.05 -4.01 -15.65
CA ALA A 205 15.06 -5.12 -16.59
C ALA A 205 16.19 -6.11 -16.32
N SER A 206 17.35 -5.64 -15.84
CA SER A 206 18.47 -6.52 -15.46
C SER A 206 18.14 -7.37 -14.24
N VAL A 207 17.44 -6.82 -13.24
CA VAL A 207 16.97 -7.61 -12.08
C VAL A 207 16.07 -8.76 -12.53
N LEU A 208 15.12 -8.47 -13.42
CA LEU A 208 14.22 -9.50 -13.97
C LEU A 208 14.99 -10.48 -14.86
N LYS A 209 15.93 -10.02 -15.68
CA LYS A 209 16.69 -10.88 -16.61
C LYS A 209 17.62 -11.86 -15.89
N ASN A 210 18.18 -11.45 -14.75
CA ASN A 210 19.14 -12.23 -13.99
C ASN A 210 18.49 -13.23 -13.01
N ASP A 211 17.18 -13.17 -12.82
CA ASP A 211 16.44 -14.11 -11.98
C ASP A 211 16.00 -15.32 -12.80
N ASP A 212 16.31 -16.54 -12.34
CA ASP A 212 16.05 -17.78 -13.09
C ASP A 212 14.55 -18.04 -13.35
N ARG A 213 13.66 -17.46 -12.54
CA ARG A 213 12.20 -17.65 -12.65
C ARG A 213 11.62 -16.72 -13.71
N THR A 214 12.08 -15.48 -13.74
CA THR A 214 11.55 -14.42 -14.61
C THR A 214 12.37 -14.19 -15.89
N GLY A 215 13.66 -14.49 -15.88
CA GLY A 215 14.62 -14.11 -16.92
C GLY A 215 14.31 -14.63 -18.32
N GLN A 216 13.73 -15.83 -18.42
CA GLN A 216 13.29 -16.41 -19.69
C GLN A 216 12.16 -15.62 -20.38
N TYR A 217 11.45 -14.77 -19.65
CA TYR A 217 10.35 -13.95 -20.16
C TYR A 217 10.77 -12.50 -20.46
N VAL A 218 11.98 -12.11 -20.07
CA VAL A 218 12.48 -10.75 -20.29
C VAL A 218 12.99 -10.62 -21.71
N ILE A 219 12.43 -9.67 -22.45
CA ILE A 219 12.83 -9.39 -23.82
C ILE A 219 14.26 -8.82 -23.90
N GLU A 220 14.86 -8.89 -25.09
CA GLU A 220 16.27 -8.51 -25.27
C GLU A 220 16.56 -7.04 -24.97
N ALA A 221 17.78 -6.78 -24.48
CA ALA A 221 18.18 -5.47 -23.97
C ALA A 221 18.06 -4.33 -25.00
N GLU A 222 18.20 -4.65 -26.28
CA GLU A 222 18.04 -3.73 -27.41
C GLU A 222 16.64 -3.09 -27.49
N THR A 223 15.65 -3.64 -26.78
CA THR A 223 14.25 -3.19 -26.80
C THR A 223 13.84 -2.38 -25.57
N TRP A 224 14.65 -2.33 -24.52
CA TRP A 224 14.27 -1.70 -23.24
C TRP A 224 14.07 -0.19 -23.38
N ASP A 225 14.97 0.50 -24.10
CA ASP A 225 14.85 1.92 -24.38
C ASP A 225 13.58 2.24 -25.20
N CYS A 226 13.20 1.34 -26.11
CA CYS A 226 11.96 1.48 -26.87
C CYS A 226 10.73 1.39 -25.97
N ILE A 227 10.71 0.45 -25.00
CA ILE A 227 9.62 0.37 -24.01
C ILE A 227 9.54 1.67 -23.22
N TRP A 228 10.67 2.17 -22.74
CA TRP A 228 10.72 3.41 -21.98
C TRP A 228 10.16 4.59 -22.80
N SER A 229 10.59 4.76 -24.06
CA SER A 229 10.07 5.80 -24.95
C SER A 229 8.56 5.69 -25.18
N GLU A 230 8.03 4.47 -25.34
CA GLU A 230 6.59 4.26 -25.50
C GLU A 230 5.81 4.63 -24.23
N LEU A 231 6.29 4.23 -23.05
CA LEU A 231 5.59 4.45 -21.79
C LEU A 231 5.70 5.89 -21.29
N ILE A 232 6.90 6.48 -21.34
CA ILE A 232 7.23 7.77 -20.73
C ILE A 232 7.10 8.91 -21.75
N GLU A 233 7.88 8.90 -22.85
CA GLU A 233 7.88 10.02 -23.81
C GLU A 233 6.57 10.11 -24.59
N LYS A 234 6.07 8.97 -25.07
CA LYS A 234 4.83 8.88 -25.85
C LYS A 234 3.58 8.76 -24.98
N LYS A 235 3.76 8.74 -23.65
CA LYS A 235 2.68 8.69 -22.66
C LYS A 235 1.66 7.56 -22.91
N LYS A 236 2.11 6.37 -23.31
CA LYS A 236 1.24 5.20 -23.44
C LYS A 236 1.05 4.44 -22.12
N GLY A 237 1.74 4.86 -21.06
CA GLY A 237 1.54 4.35 -19.70
C GLY A 237 0.24 4.86 -19.04
N PRO A 238 0.01 4.47 -17.77
CA PRO A 238 -1.08 5.02 -16.96
C PRO A 238 -0.96 6.54 -16.81
N LYS A 239 -2.10 7.21 -16.51
CA LYS A 239 -2.12 8.65 -16.20
C LYS A 239 -1.18 8.96 -15.04
N VAL A 240 -0.45 10.05 -15.17
CA VAL A 240 0.36 10.62 -14.09
C VAL A 240 -0.21 11.97 -13.65
N ILE A 241 0.28 12.49 -12.52
CA ILE A 241 -0.17 13.78 -11.98
C ILE A 241 0.00 14.95 -12.97
N ASP A 242 1.01 14.89 -13.84
CA ASP A 242 1.24 15.91 -14.87
C ASP A 242 0.20 15.86 -16.01
N ASP A 243 -0.61 14.80 -16.08
CA ASP A 243 -1.75 14.71 -17.00
C ASP A 243 -3.02 15.36 -16.42
N ARG A 244 -2.99 15.83 -15.15
CA ARG A 244 -4.14 16.46 -14.50
C ARG A 244 -4.51 17.78 -15.21
N PRO A 245 -5.75 17.97 -15.69
CA PRO A 245 -6.15 19.18 -16.40
C PRO A 245 -5.99 20.46 -15.56
N GLY A 246 -5.39 21.50 -16.16
CA GLY A 246 -5.16 22.80 -15.52
C GLY A 246 -4.12 22.75 -14.39
N TYR A 247 -3.45 21.62 -14.18
CA TYR A 247 -2.36 21.47 -13.24
C TYR A 247 -1.05 21.86 -13.94
N SER A 248 -0.35 22.86 -13.40
CA SER A 248 0.94 23.34 -13.89
C SER A 248 2.12 22.47 -13.40
N GLY A 249 1.82 21.27 -12.91
CA GLY A 249 2.78 20.30 -12.38
C GLY A 249 3.02 20.45 -10.87
N ILE A 250 3.70 19.44 -10.31
CA ILE A 250 4.13 19.38 -8.91
C ILE A 250 5.00 20.59 -8.51
N ILE A 251 5.66 21.19 -9.50
CA ILE A 251 6.60 22.32 -9.37
C ILE A 251 5.93 23.54 -8.73
N ASP A 252 4.62 23.70 -8.91
CA ASP A 252 3.91 24.88 -8.44
C ASP A 252 3.44 24.77 -6.99
N ILE A 253 3.45 23.60 -6.34
CA ILE A 253 3.02 23.45 -4.94
C ILE A 253 4.23 23.53 -4.04
N PHE A 254 4.26 24.42 -3.05
CA PHE A 254 5.41 24.60 -2.15
C PHE A 254 5.16 24.06 -0.75
N PHE A 255 6.23 23.95 0.03
CA PHE A 255 6.20 23.56 1.45
C PHE A 255 6.70 24.68 2.35
N SER A 256 6.12 24.79 3.54
CA SER A 256 6.59 25.68 4.59
C SER A 256 7.94 25.22 5.13
N HIS A 257 8.65 26.15 5.79
CA HIS A 257 9.95 25.85 6.36
C HIS A 257 9.91 24.71 7.39
N ASP A 258 8.90 24.66 8.27
CA ASP A 258 8.75 23.58 9.27
C ASP A 258 8.66 22.20 8.61
N ILE A 259 7.86 22.08 7.53
CA ILE A 259 7.70 20.80 6.83
C ILE A 259 8.98 20.43 6.07
N LEU A 260 9.65 21.41 5.46
CA LEU A 260 10.93 21.19 4.79
C LEU A 260 12.01 20.75 5.78
N ASP A 261 11.98 21.26 7.01
CA ASP A 261 12.91 20.88 8.08
C ASP A 261 12.69 19.44 8.50
N GLU A 262 11.44 19.02 8.63
CA GLU A 262 11.09 17.62 8.92
C GLU A 262 11.54 16.68 7.80
N MET A 263 11.29 17.04 6.53
CA MET A 263 11.77 16.26 5.39
C MET A 263 13.31 16.13 5.39
N LEU A 264 14.03 17.22 5.69
CA LEU A 264 15.49 17.20 5.76
C LEU A 264 15.99 16.35 6.92
N GLY A 265 15.32 16.42 8.07
CA GLY A 265 15.64 15.58 9.24
C GLY A 265 15.49 14.09 8.94
N GLU A 266 14.39 13.71 8.28
CA GLU A 266 14.14 12.33 7.91
C GLU A 266 15.12 11.82 6.85
N LEU A 267 15.43 12.63 5.84
CA LEU A 267 16.45 12.30 4.84
C LEU A 267 17.85 12.16 5.47
N ASP A 268 18.23 13.06 6.38
CA ASP A 268 19.51 13.01 7.09
C ASP A 268 19.63 11.76 7.97
N ARG A 269 18.54 11.37 8.64
CA ARG A 269 18.45 10.13 9.43
C ARG A 269 18.75 8.90 8.57
N LEU A 270 18.07 8.77 7.43
CA LEU A 270 18.26 7.67 6.49
C LEU A 270 19.66 7.67 5.88
N ILE A 271 20.16 8.82 5.42
CA ILE A 271 21.50 8.97 4.85
C ILE A 271 22.56 8.55 5.88
N THR A 272 22.45 9.04 7.11
CA THR A 272 23.39 8.74 8.20
C THR A 272 23.40 7.25 8.50
N LYS A 273 22.22 6.61 8.62
CA LYS A 273 22.09 5.18 8.88
C LYS A 273 22.72 4.34 7.76
N TYR A 274 22.30 4.55 6.52
CA TYR A 274 22.71 3.72 5.38
C TYR A 274 24.09 4.05 4.82
N SER A 275 24.69 5.18 5.21
CA SER A 275 26.12 5.45 5.01
C SER A 275 27.02 4.87 6.11
N GLY A 276 26.41 4.33 7.18
CA GLY A 276 27.13 3.80 8.34
C GLY A 276 27.89 2.51 8.03
N PRO A 277 28.84 2.09 8.89
CA PRO A 277 29.71 0.94 8.63
C PRO A 277 29.00 -0.40 8.40
N ALA A 278 27.77 -0.56 8.90
CA ALA A 278 26.97 -1.76 8.70
C ALA A 278 26.39 -1.85 7.27
N TRP A 279 26.35 -0.74 6.53
CA TRP A 279 25.64 -0.60 5.27
C TRP A 279 26.51 -0.06 4.13
N SER A 280 27.63 0.58 4.44
CA SER A 280 28.45 1.31 3.46
C SER A 280 29.01 0.45 2.33
N ASP A 281 29.15 -0.86 2.54
CA ASP A 281 29.62 -1.82 1.54
C ASP A 281 28.48 -2.54 0.80
N THR A 282 27.22 -2.29 1.18
CA THR A 282 26.03 -2.90 0.58
C THR A 282 25.60 -2.10 -0.66
N PRO A 283 25.63 -2.67 -1.89
CA PRO A 283 25.35 -1.91 -3.11
C PRO A 283 23.98 -1.23 -3.16
N THR A 284 22.96 -1.85 -2.56
CA THR A 284 21.62 -1.26 -2.47
C THR A 284 21.57 -0.08 -1.52
N ALA A 285 22.28 -0.13 -0.39
CA ALA A 285 22.40 1.00 0.53
C ALA A 285 23.19 2.16 -0.09
N VAL A 286 24.30 1.88 -0.80
CA VAL A 286 25.05 2.89 -1.55
C VAL A 286 24.16 3.59 -2.58
N SER A 287 23.36 2.82 -3.32
CA SER A 287 22.42 3.34 -4.31
C SER A 287 21.32 4.19 -3.65
N LEU A 288 20.76 3.73 -2.54
CA LEU A 288 19.77 4.46 -1.75
C LEU A 288 20.33 5.80 -1.26
N VAL A 289 21.52 5.81 -0.65
CA VAL A 289 22.17 7.03 -0.15
C VAL A 289 22.37 8.05 -1.27
N SER A 290 22.82 7.61 -2.45
CA SER A 290 22.98 8.50 -3.61
C SER A 290 21.66 9.18 -3.98
N ILE A 291 20.55 8.42 -4.02
CA ILE A 291 19.22 8.95 -4.34
C ILE A 291 18.76 9.94 -3.26
N LEU A 292 18.91 9.58 -1.98
CA LEU A 292 18.48 10.43 -0.87
C LEU A 292 19.28 11.74 -0.78
N GLN A 293 20.57 11.73 -1.14
CA GLN A 293 21.40 12.93 -1.21
C GLN A 293 20.92 13.90 -2.29
N GLU A 294 20.49 13.39 -3.46
CA GLU A 294 19.88 14.21 -4.51
C GLU A 294 18.57 14.84 -4.01
N HIS A 295 17.72 14.06 -3.34
CA HIS A 295 16.49 14.57 -2.72
C HIS A 295 16.81 15.67 -1.70
N TYR A 296 17.74 15.42 -0.78
CA TYR A 296 18.15 16.34 0.26
C TYR A 296 18.60 17.70 -0.31
N ALA A 297 19.43 17.68 -1.35
CA ALA A 297 19.89 18.90 -2.01
C ALA A 297 18.74 19.74 -2.59
N LEU A 298 17.75 19.09 -3.22
CA LEU A 298 16.58 19.77 -3.77
C LEU A 298 15.71 20.41 -2.67
N ILE A 299 15.49 19.71 -1.55
CA ILE A 299 14.74 20.24 -0.41
C ILE A 299 15.46 21.42 0.24
N GLN A 300 16.80 21.37 0.36
CA GLN A 300 17.57 22.49 0.87
C GLN A 300 17.45 23.75 0.01
N ILE A 301 17.44 23.59 -1.32
CA ILE A 301 17.23 24.70 -2.26
C ILE A 301 15.85 25.32 -2.03
N GLU A 302 14.79 24.50 -1.97
CA GLU A 302 13.44 25.01 -1.73
C GLU A 302 13.33 25.72 -0.38
N LYS A 303 13.91 25.15 0.69
CA LYS A 303 13.95 25.79 2.02
C LYS A 303 14.61 27.15 1.96
N HIS A 304 15.75 27.27 1.27
CA HIS A 304 16.43 28.55 1.11
C HIS A 304 15.57 29.57 0.36
N GLU A 305 14.90 29.16 -0.72
CA GLU A 305 14.04 30.05 -1.51
C GLU A 305 12.79 30.50 -0.74
N VAL A 306 12.21 29.64 0.10
CA VAL A 306 11.10 29.99 0.99
C VAL A 306 11.55 30.97 2.08
N LEU A 307 12.67 30.71 2.74
CA LEU A 307 13.20 31.58 3.81
C LEU A 307 13.61 32.98 3.31
N THR A 308 14.13 33.06 2.09
CA THR A 308 14.52 34.34 1.46
C THR A 308 13.34 35.07 0.82
N GLY A 309 12.16 34.44 0.76
CA GLY A 309 10.97 35.00 0.12
C GLY A 309 11.03 35.01 -1.41
N VAL A 310 12.03 34.34 -2.01
CA VAL A 310 12.08 34.06 -3.46
C VAL A 310 10.85 33.24 -3.86
N ARG A 311 10.52 32.21 -3.06
CA ARG A 311 9.26 31.48 -3.16
C ARG A 311 8.27 32.01 -2.13
N LYS A 312 7.12 32.49 -2.62
CA LYS A 312 6.03 32.97 -1.77
C LYS A 312 4.97 31.89 -1.61
N LEU A 313 4.79 31.45 -0.38
CA LEU A 313 3.79 30.46 0.01
C LEU A 313 2.35 31.00 -0.08
N ARG A 314 1.47 30.27 -0.76
CA ARG A 314 0.03 30.53 -0.96
C ARG A 314 -0.81 29.68 -0.01
N SER A 315 -2.13 29.94 0.07
CA SER A 315 -3.06 29.13 0.88
C SER A 315 -3.19 27.68 0.41
N SER A 316 -2.91 27.44 -0.87
CA SER A 316 -2.94 26.13 -1.53
C SER A 316 -1.64 25.33 -1.44
N ASP A 317 -0.63 25.87 -0.77
CA ASP A 317 0.64 25.18 -0.53
C ASP A 317 0.55 24.35 0.76
N PHE A 318 1.58 23.56 1.07
CA PHE A 318 1.70 22.83 2.33
C PHE A 318 2.24 23.78 3.39
N LEU A 319 1.38 24.22 4.30
CA LEU A 319 1.74 25.24 5.29
C LEU A 319 2.08 24.59 6.63
N GLY A 320 1.39 23.52 6.99
CA GLY A 320 1.47 22.94 8.33
C GLY A 320 0.70 23.80 9.35
N SER A 321 0.46 23.23 10.53
CA SER A 321 -0.38 23.85 11.56
C SER A 321 0.15 25.22 11.99
N ASN A 322 1.45 25.33 12.28
CA ASN A 322 2.07 26.57 12.78
C ASN A 322 1.96 27.74 11.80
N GLU A 323 2.30 27.52 10.52
CA GLU A 323 2.24 28.58 9.51
C GLU A 323 0.79 29.00 9.22
N ARG A 324 -0.17 28.06 9.26
CA ARG A 324 -1.60 28.39 9.14
C ARG A 324 -2.06 29.26 10.29
N GLU A 325 -1.72 28.89 11.53
CA GLU A 325 -2.06 29.67 12.73
C GLU A 325 -1.42 31.06 12.68
N ARG A 326 -0.15 31.15 12.28
CA ARG A 326 0.56 32.42 12.11
C ARG A 326 -0.14 33.32 11.09
N ARG A 327 -0.61 32.78 9.97
CA ARG A 327 -1.36 33.54 8.96
C ARG A 327 -2.72 33.99 9.47
N LYS A 328 -3.47 33.08 10.12
CA LYS A 328 -4.77 33.41 10.76
C LYS A 328 -4.63 34.54 11.78
N ALA A 329 -3.53 34.59 12.54
CA ALA A 329 -3.26 35.64 13.51
C ALA A 329 -2.93 37.02 12.88
N VAL A 330 -2.43 37.04 11.63
CA VAL A 330 -2.08 38.27 10.90
C VAL A 330 -3.25 38.80 10.07
N GLU A 331 -4.17 37.94 9.64
CA GLU A 331 -5.40 38.36 8.98
C GLU A 331 -6.27 39.19 9.96
N MET A 332 -6.49 40.46 9.65
CA MET A 332 -7.21 41.37 10.55
C MET A 332 -8.66 40.89 10.75
N PRO A 333 -9.17 40.91 12.00
CA PRO A 333 -10.56 40.58 12.29
C PRO A 333 -11.47 41.66 11.69
N GLY A 334 -11.98 41.42 10.48
CA GLY A 334 -12.90 42.34 9.82
C GLY A 334 -12.99 42.27 8.28
N THR A 335 -12.12 41.53 7.59
CA THR A 335 -12.17 41.40 6.11
C THR A 335 -12.47 40.00 5.59
N SER A 336 -12.57 38.98 6.45
CA SER A 336 -13.05 37.67 6.02
C SER A 336 -14.56 37.60 6.27
N ASP A 337 -15.35 37.40 5.21
CA ASP A 337 -16.57 36.60 5.35
C ASP A 337 -16.22 35.41 6.26
N GLU A 338 -17.04 35.10 7.27
CA GLU A 338 -16.88 33.93 8.13
C GLU A 338 -16.89 32.65 7.26
N LYS A 339 -15.76 32.35 6.61
CA LYS A 339 -15.52 31.05 5.99
C LYS A 339 -15.51 30.10 7.17
N LYS A 340 -16.61 29.37 7.32
CA LYS A 340 -16.75 28.32 8.33
C LYS A 340 -15.47 27.47 8.28
N ASP A 341 -14.82 27.34 9.42
CA ASP A 341 -13.69 26.44 9.56
C ASP A 341 -14.22 25.00 9.49
N LEU A 342 -14.24 24.47 8.27
CA LEU A 342 -14.71 23.11 7.97
C LEU A 342 -13.59 22.08 8.19
N SER A 343 -12.40 22.45 8.69
CA SER A 343 -11.43 21.46 9.18
C SER A 343 -12.06 20.58 10.26
N LYS A 344 -12.89 21.18 11.13
CA LYS A 344 -13.72 20.46 12.11
C LYS A 344 -14.71 19.50 11.46
N PHE A 345 -15.20 19.80 10.25
CA PHE A 345 -16.06 18.89 9.50
C PHE A 345 -15.29 17.66 9.03
N PHE A 346 -14.07 17.80 8.51
CA PHE A 346 -13.25 16.65 8.11
C PHE A 346 -12.75 15.85 9.31
N ILE A 347 -12.32 16.52 10.38
CA ILE A 347 -11.99 15.85 11.65
C ILE A 347 -13.21 15.10 12.19
N ALA A 348 -14.40 15.71 12.16
CA ALA A 348 -15.63 15.05 12.58
C ALA A 348 -16.06 13.92 11.63
N LEU A 349 -15.81 14.04 10.32
CA LEU A 349 -16.08 13.01 9.33
C LEU A 349 -15.14 11.82 9.52
N GLU A 350 -13.86 12.08 9.76
CA GLU A 350 -12.84 11.09 10.09
C GLU A 350 -13.18 10.41 11.41
N GLN A 351 -13.48 11.18 12.47
CA GLN A 351 -13.94 10.62 13.74
C GLN A 351 -15.21 9.79 13.57
N GLN A 352 -16.19 10.26 12.80
CA GLN A 352 -17.42 9.51 12.53
C GLN A 352 -17.13 8.21 11.78
N ARG A 353 -16.20 8.22 10.82
CA ARG A 353 -15.75 7.02 10.10
C ARG A 353 -15.03 6.06 11.04
N MET A 354 -14.12 6.56 11.88
CA MET A 354 -13.43 5.80 12.92
C MET A 354 -14.42 5.16 13.89
N ASP A 355 -15.40 5.92 14.40
CA ASP A 355 -16.43 5.42 15.31
C ASP A 355 -17.29 4.32 14.67
N LEU A 356 -17.76 4.54 13.42
CA LEU A 356 -18.50 3.53 12.65
C LEU A 356 -17.66 2.27 12.42
N LYS A 357 -16.35 2.43 12.25
CA LYS A 357 -15.42 1.33 12.01
C LYS A 357 -15.09 0.56 13.29
N HIS A 358 -14.83 1.25 14.40
CA HIS A 358 -14.67 0.65 15.72
C HIS A 358 -15.89 -0.22 16.05
N LYS A 359 -17.09 0.30 15.74
CA LYS A 359 -18.33 -0.47 15.88
C LYS A 359 -18.32 -1.75 15.03
N ARG A 360 -17.92 -1.67 13.75
CA ARG A 360 -17.82 -2.85 12.86
C ARG A 360 -16.78 -3.87 13.31
N VAL A 361 -15.62 -3.40 13.78
CA VAL A 361 -14.55 -4.28 14.29
C VAL A 361 -15.00 -4.96 15.57
N ALA A 362 -15.60 -4.21 16.50
CA ALA A 362 -16.17 -4.78 17.73
C ALA A 362 -17.28 -5.80 17.42
N GLU A 363 -18.16 -5.52 16.47
CA GLU A 363 -19.18 -6.48 15.99
C GLU A 363 -18.53 -7.74 15.39
N ALA A 364 -17.49 -7.60 14.57
CA ALA A 364 -16.79 -8.74 13.96
C ALA A 364 -16.00 -9.56 15.00
N MET A 365 -15.38 -8.93 15.99
CA MET A 365 -14.69 -9.60 17.09
C MET A 365 -15.68 -10.37 17.97
N ALA A 366 -16.79 -9.73 18.35
CA ALA A 366 -17.85 -10.38 19.12
C ALA A 366 -18.44 -11.58 18.37
N GLN A 367 -18.63 -11.46 17.05
CA GLN A 367 -19.09 -12.58 16.22
C GLN A 367 -18.10 -13.75 16.23
N ARG A 368 -16.79 -13.47 16.09
CA ARG A 368 -15.75 -14.51 16.16
C ARG A 368 -15.71 -15.21 17.52
N GLU A 369 -15.92 -14.46 18.61
CA GLU A 369 -15.98 -15.03 19.96
C GLU A 369 -17.20 -15.94 20.13
N THR A 370 -18.38 -15.53 19.65
CA THR A 370 -19.55 -16.41 19.62
C THR A 370 -19.35 -17.65 18.75
N ASP A 371 -18.73 -17.50 17.57
CA ASP A 371 -18.44 -18.62 16.68
C ASP A 371 -17.40 -19.59 17.25
N ALA A 372 -16.51 -19.10 18.13
CA ALA A 372 -15.53 -19.92 18.84
C ALA A 372 -16.17 -20.69 20.00
N ILE A 373 -17.07 -20.04 20.75
CA ILE A 373 -17.84 -20.67 21.83
C ILE A 373 -18.76 -21.77 21.28
N ASP A 374 -19.38 -21.54 20.12
CA ASP A 374 -20.21 -22.56 19.46
C ASP A 374 -19.40 -23.74 18.89
N LYS A 375 -18.06 -23.65 18.88
CA LYS A 375 -17.13 -24.69 18.42
C LYS A 375 -16.42 -25.45 19.57
N GLU A 376 -16.57 -25.03 20.82
CA GLU A 376 -16.30 -25.84 22.02
C GLU A 376 -17.66 -26.42 22.47
N GLU A 377 -18.10 -27.66 22.22
CA GLU A 377 -17.56 -29.00 22.45
C GLU A 377 -18.68 -30.03 22.02
N PRO A 378 -18.42 -31.33 21.77
CA PRO A 378 -18.00 -32.22 22.85
C PRO A 378 -16.77 -33.07 22.52
N ASP A 379 -16.00 -33.34 23.55
CA ASP A 379 -14.99 -34.39 23.72
C ASP A 379 -14.53 -35.12 22.45
N ALA A 380 -13.27 -34.87 22.09
CA ALA A 380 -12.49 -35.74 21.22
C ALA A 380 -12.39 -37.15 21.83
N ALA A 381 -13.43 -37.96 21.63
CA ALA A 381 -13.26 -39.39 21.49
C ALA A 381 -12.51 -39.60 20.17
N ASP A 382 -11.47 -40.45 20.22
CA ASP A 382 -10.67 -40.93 19.08
C ASP A 382 -11.47 -40.82 17.78
N GLY A 383 -11.03 -39.93 16.88
CA GLY A 383 -11.60 -39.77 15.55
C GLY A 383 -11.34 -41.05 14.77
N ASP A 384 -12.22 -42.02 14.95
CA ASP A 384 -12.31 -43.21 14.13
C ASP A 384 -12.74 -42.77 12.73
N ASP A 385 -12.00 -43.22 11.70
CA ASP A 385 -12.27 -42.96 10.28
C ASP A 385 -13.75 -43.21 9.90
N THR A 386 -14.45 -44.01 10.71
CA THR A 386 -15.89 -44.26 10.68
C THR A 386 -16.73 -42.98 10.61
N ASP A 387 -16.39 -41.89 11.32
CA ASP A 387 -17.19 -40.65 11.32
C ASP A 387 -17.10 -39.89 9.99
N LEU A 388 -15.91 -39.90 9.36
CA LEU A 388 -15.70 -39.25 8.08
C LEU A 388 -16.36 -40.04 6.94
N VAL A 389 -16.33 -41.37 7.03
CA VAL A 389 -17.03 -42.28 6.13
C VAL A 389 -18.55 -42.15 6.27
N GLU A 390 -19.07 -42.00 7.50
CA GLU A 390 -20.49 -41.81 7.74
C GLU A 390 -20.98 -40.45 7.21
N ALA A 391 -20.20 -39.39 7.39
CA ALA A 391 -20.49 -38.06 6.83
C ALA A 391 -20.55 -38.07 5.30
N LEU A 392 -19.57 -38.70 4.64
CA LEU A 392 -19.56 -38.88 3.18
C LEU A 392 -20.75 -39.73 2.71
N THR A 393 -21.07 -40.81 3.42
CA THR A 393 -22.19 -41.70 3.10
C THR A 393 -23.53 -40.97 3.18
N ASN A 394 -23.72 -40.11 4.18
CA ASN A 394 -24.92 -39.29 4.32
C ASN A 394 -25.08 -38.27 3.19
N VAL A 395 -24.00 -37.60 2.78
CA VAL A 395 -24.03 -36.66 1.65
C VAL A 395 -24.36 -37.39 0.34
N VAL A 396 -23.75 -38.55 0.09
CA VAL A 396 -24.04 -39.38 -1.09
C VAL A 396 -25.50 -39.85 -1.08
N SER A 397 -26.04 -40.23 0.08
CA SER A 397 -27.45 -40.61 0.19
C SER A 397 -28.39 -39.45 -0.12
N GLN A 398 -28.07 -38.23 0.34
CA GLN A 398 -28.88 -37.03 0.06
C GLN A 398 -28.87 -36.66 -1.43
N ILE A 399 -27.71 -36.76 -2.10
CA ILE A 399 -27.59 -36.56 -3.54
C ILE A 399 -28.48 -37.56 -4.29
N LYS A 400 -28.46 -38.83 -3.88
CA LYS A 400 -29.23 -39.89 -4.52
C LYS A 400 -30.73 -39.71 -4.36
N THR A 401 -31.19 -39.32 -3.18
CA THR A 401 -32.60 -38.95 -2.95
C THR A 401 -33.05 -37.81 -3.85
N LEU A 402 -32.19 -36.80 -4.05
CA LEU A 402 -32.51 -35.64 -4.90
C LEU A 402 -32.46 -35.95 -6.40
N GLU A 403 -31.61 -36.89 -6.83
CA GLU A 403 -31.63 -37.43 -8.19
C GLU A 403 -32.94 -38.20 -8.45
N ASP A 404 -33.39 -39.00 -7.48
CA ASP A 404 -34.64 -39.76 -7.56
C ASP A 404 -35.90 -38.84 -7.55
N GLU A 405 -35.80 -37.65 -6.95
CA GLU A 405 -36.87 -36.65 -6.89
C GLU A 405 -36.93 -35.69 -8.09
N GLY A 406 -36.06 -35.86 -9.10
CA GLY A 406 -36.15 -35.14 -10.37
C GLY A 406 -35.30 -33.86 -10.44
N GLY A 407 -34.27 -33.75 -9.59
CA GLY A 407 -33.27 -32.69 -9.64
C GLY A 407 -33.37 -31.72 -8.47
N THR A 408 -32.28 -30.99 -8.27
CA THR A 408 -32.04 -30.08 -7.16
C THR A 408 -32.06 -28.63 -7.67
N ASP A 409 -32.68 -27.73 -6.90
CA ASP A 409 -32.57 -26.29 -7.16
C ASP A 409 -31.14 -25.79 -6.87
N GLU A 410 -30.78 -24.68 -7.51
CA GLU A 410 -29.40 -24.15 -7.50
C GLU A 410 -28.88 -23.83 -6.09
N GLU A 411 -29.78 -23.45 -5.17
CA GLU A 411 -29.43 -23.11 -3.78
C GLU A 411 -29.07 -24.38 -2.98
N THR A 412 -29.88 -25.43 -3.13
CA THR A 412 -29.62 -26.73 -2.50
C THR A 412 -28.35 -27.39 -3.06
N ALA A 413 -28.06 -27.26 -4.37
CA ALA A 413 -26.81 -27.74 -4.97
C ALA A 413 -25.57 -26.99 -4.43
N ALA A 414 -25.67 -25.67 -4.28
CA ALA A 414 -24.59 -24.85 -3.73
C ALA A 414 -24.28 -25.23 -2.28
N ALA A 415 -25.32 -25.46 -1.46
CA ALA A 415 -25.16 -25.89 -0.07
C ALA A 415 -24.51 -27.28 0.06
N MET A 416 -24.82 -28.21 -0.86
CA MET A 416 -24.19 -29.53 -0.89
C MET A 416 -22.72 -29.48 -1.31
N LEU A 417 -22.40 -28.68 -2.33
CA LEU A 417 -21.02 -28.46 -2.77
C LEU A 417 -20.15 -27.90 -1.64
N GLU A 418 -20.70 -27.00 -0.83
CA GLU A 418 -19.96 -26.42 0.28
C GLU A 418 -19.75 -27.41 1.43
N LYS A 419 -20.75 -28.26 1.72
CA LYS A 419 -20.57 -29.39 2.66
C LYS A 419 -19.50 -30.39 2.19
N ILE A 420 -19.45 -30.70 0.89
CA ILE A 420 -18.42 -31.60 0.34
C ILE A 420 -17.03 -30.97 0.47
N ARG A 421 -16.89 -29.66 0.20
CA ARG A 421 -15.61 -28.95 0.35
C ARG A 421 -15.13 -28.93 1.79
N ASP A 422 -16.02 -28.67 2.74
CA ASP A 422 -15.67 -28.68 4.17
C ASP A 422 -15.22 -30.08 4.62
N ILE A 423 -15.96 -31.14 4.26
CA ILE A 423 -15.58 -32.53 4.57
C ILE A 423 -14.23 -32.88 3.93
N THR A 424 -13.99 -32.47 2.69
CA THR A 424 -12.72 -32.73 1.97
C THR A 424 -11.55 -31.98 2.59
N ALA A 425 -11.77 -30.74 3.05
CA ALA A 425 -10.76 -29.96 3.74
C ALA A 425 -10.35 -30.61 5.06
N ARG A 426 -11.32 -31.10 5.85
CA ARG A 426 -11.06 -31.83 7.11
C ARG A 426 -10.31 -33.14 6.87
N ALA A 427 -10.68 -33.91 5.85
CA ALA A 427 -9.98 -35.14 5.47
C ALA A 427 -8.51 -34.89 5.07
N LYS A 428 -8.24 -33.74 4.44
CA LYS A 428 -6.90 -33.36 3.99
C LYS A 428 -5.97 -32.96 5.13
N VAL A 429 -6.52 -32.45 6.24
CA VAL A 429 -5.77 -32.16 7.47
C VAL A 429 -5.35 -33.46 8.15
N VAL A 430 -6.28 -34.43 8.28
CA VAL A 430 -5.99 -35.74 8.89
C VAL A 430 -4.89 -36.50 8.12
N LEU A 431 -4.93 -36.49 6.78
CA LEU A 431 -3.91 -37.15 5.95
C LEU A 431 -2.56 -36.42 5.90
N ALA A 432 -2.46 -35.20 6.43
CA ALA A 432 -1.21 -34.45 6.50
C ALA A 432 -0.49 -34.62 7.85
N ASP A 433 -1.20 -35.13 8.86
CA ASP A 433 -0.68 -35.37 10.22
C ASP A 433 -0.24 -36.84 10.44
N GLU A 434 -0.50 -37.74 9.49
CA GLU A 434 0.13 -39.08 9.36
C GLU A 434 1.38 -39.04 8.47
#